data_AF-A0A1Z9UJM7-F1
#
_entry.id   AF-A0A1Z9UJM7-F1
#
_cell.length_a   1.000
_cell.length_b   1.000
_cell.length_c   1.000
_cell.angle_alpha   90.00
_cell.angle_beta   90.00
_cell.angle_gamma   90.00
#
_symmetry.space_group_name_H-M   'P 1'
#
loop_
_entity.id
_entity.type
_entity.pdbx_description
1 polymer ?
#
loop_
_entity_poly.entity_id
_entity_poly.type
_entity_poly.pdbx_seq_one_letter_code
_entity_poly.pdbx_strand_id
1 'polypeptide(L)'
;MSELLKALQSMAPQKPKVHTVCISGQNVVVTLAKKLEVLKHGEEAYHWISASEFALKPPPKPKTQFSVLVKADKGYSFEEDDIHWPNKIIEGGETWLTESE
;
A
#
# COMPACT_ATOMS: atom_id res chain seq x y z
N MET A 1 -37.20 -32.47 -25.28
CA MET A 1 -36.57 -31.36 -24.54
C MET A 1 -37.58 -30.85 -23.53
N SER A 2 -37.20 -30.86 -22.25
CA SER A 2 -38.05 -30.56 -21.09
C SER A 2 -38.64 -29.15 -21.15
N GLU A 3 -39.94 -29.01 -20.84
CA GLU A 3 -40.66 -27.71 -20.79
C GLU A 3 -39.97 -26.66 -19.91
N LEU A 4 -39.19 -27.11 -18.93
CA LEU A 4 -38.35 -26.27 -18.06
C LEU A 4 -37.25 -25.50 -18.83
N LEU A 5 -36.67 -26.09 -19.88
CA LEU A 5 -35.68 -25.43 -20.74
C LEU A 5 -36.34 -24.36 -21.64
N LYS A 6 -37.57 -24.57 -22.11
CA LYS A 6 -38.33 -23.55 -22.87
C LYS A 6 -38.67 -22.34 -22.00
N ALA A 7 -39.06 -22.56 -20.75
CA ALA A 7 -39.35 -21.49 -19.80
C ALA A 7 -38.10 -20.63 -19.48
N LEU A 8 -36.92 -21.26 -19.36
CA LEU A 8 -35.64 -20.56 -19.17
C LEU A 8 -35.24 -19.71 -20.39
N GLN A 9 -35.53 -20.17 -21.61
CA GLN A 9 -35.23 -19.43 -22.84
C GLN A 9 -36.13 -18.20 -23.03
N SER A 10 -37.35 -18.21 -22.49
CA SER A 10 -38.26 -17.05 -22.50
C SER A 10 -37.96 -16.01 -21.41
N MET A 11 -36.92 -16.22 -20.60
CA MET A 11 -36.62 -15.32 -19.49
C MET A 11 -35.95 -14.03 -19.99
N ALA A 12 -36.45 -12.88 -19.54
CA ALA A 12 -35.89 -11.58 -19.91
C ALA A 12 -34.41 -11.48 -19.48
N PRO A 13 -33.55 -10.82 -20.28
CA PRO A 13 -32.14 -10.65 -19.92
C PRO A 13 -32.01 -9.90 -18.60
N GLN A 14 -31.17 -10.41 -17.70
CA GLN A 14 -30.97 -9.77 -16.40
C GLN A 14 -30.26 -8.43 -16.59
N LYS A 15 -30.82 -7.37 -16.00
CA LYS A 15 -30.19 -6.05 -15.98
C LYS A 15 -28.88 -6.12 -15.17
N PRO A 16 -27.79 -5.49 -15.64
CA PRO A 16 -26.54 -5.46 -14.90
C PRO A 16 -26.75 -4.77 -13.55
N LYS A 17 -26.26 -5.40 -12.48
CA LYS A 17 -26.34 -4.85 -11.13
C LYS A 17 -25.40 -3.66 -11.01
N VAL A 18 -25.92 -2.53 -10.54
CA VAL A 18 -25.12 -1.36 -10.23
C VAL A 18 -24.41 -1.60 -8.90
N HIS A 19 -23.09 -1.45 -8.86
CA HIS A 19 -22.30 -1.62 -7.65
C HIS A 19 -21.98 -0.25 -7.06
N THR A 20 -22.46 0.00 -5.86
CA THR A 20 -22.15 1.21 -5.10
C THR A 20 -21.21 0.87 -3.93
N VAL A 21 -20.34 1.83 -3.62
CA VAL A 21 -19.41 1.83 -2.48
C VAL A 21 -19.44 3.23 -1.86
N CYS A 22 -19.39 3.30 -0.53
CA CYS A 22 -19.29 4.55 0.22
C CYS A 22 -17.82 4.78 0.58
N ILE A 23 -17.25 5.92 0.20
CA ILE A 23 -15.88 6.29 0.59
C ILE A 23 -15.95 7.65 1.26
N SER A 24 -15.64 7.68 2.56
CA SER A 24 -15.64 8.91 3.37
C SER A 24 -16.95 9.73 3.26
N GLY A 25 -18.11 9.05 3.20
CA GLY A 25 -19.43 9.66 3.15
C GLY A 25 -19.96 10.00 1.75
N GLN A 26 -19.18 9.76 0.69
CA GLN A 26 -19.61 9.93 -0.70
C GLN A 26 -19.87 8.56 -1.35
N ASN A 27 -21.01 8.45 -2.04
CA ASN A 27 -21.42 7.23 -2.73
C ASN A 27 -20.97 7.26 -4.19
N VAL A 28 -20.21 6.24 -4.62
CA VAL A 28 -19.73 6.11 -6.00
C VAL A 28 -20.26 4.84 -6.63
N VAL A 29 -20.69 4.96 -7.88
CA VAL A 29 -20.97 3.81 -8.74
C VAL A 29 -19.64 3.31 -9.31
N VAL A 30 -19.27 2.09 -8.95
CA VAL A 30 -18.03 1.44 -9.36
C VAL A 30 -18.31 0.14 -10.11
N THR A 31 -17.27 -0.43 -10.71
CA THR A 31 -17.31 -1.78 -11.28
C THR A 31 -17.23 -2.84 -10.18
N LEU A 32 -17.60 -4.08 -10.49
CA LEU A 32 -17.53 -5.21 -9.55
C LEU A 32 -16.12 -5.41 -9.01
N ALA A 33 -15.11 -5.37 -9.89
CA ALA A 33 -13.71 -5.56 -9.51
C ALA A 33 -13.25 -4.52 -8.47
N LYS A 34 -13.55 -3.23 -8.71
CA LYS A 34 -13.24 -2.17 -7.75
C LYS A 34 -14.02 -2.33 -6.45
N LYS A 35 -15.28 -2.76 -6.50
CA LYS A 35 -16.05 -3.04 -5.28
C LYS A 35 -15.41 -4.15 -4.43
N LEU A 36 -14.96 -5.23 -5.05
CA LEU A 36 -14.27 -6.31 -4.32
C LEU A 36 -12.94 -5.85 -3.73
N GLU A 37 -12.20 -5.02 -4.45
CA GLU A 37 -10.96 -4.43 -3.96
C GLU A 37 -11.21 -3.57 -2.71
N VAL A 38 -12.21 -2.69 -2.77
CA VAL A 38 -12.57 -1.86 -1.61
C VAL A 38 -13.06 -2.69 -0.44
N LEU A 39 -13.82 -3.76 -0.68
CA LEU A 39 -14.22 -4.69 0.39
C LEU A 39 -13.02 -5.42 1.01
N LYS A 40 -11.97 -5.71 0.24
CA LYS A 40 -10.76 -6.39 0.74
C LYS A 40 -9.90 -5.48 1.61
N HIS A 41 -9.74 -4.22 1.22
CA HIS A 41 -8.89 -3.26 1.95
C HIS A 41 -9.66 -2.47 3.03
N GLY A 42 -10.99 -2.43 2.94
CA GLY A 42 -11.85 -1.61 3.77
C GLY A 42 -12.05 -0.21 3.17
N GLU A 43 -13.25 0.34 3.34
CA GLU A 43 -13.63 1.67 2.81
C GLU A 43 -12.74 2.79 3.36
N GLU A 44 -12.31 2.67 4.62
CA GLU A 44 -11.44 3.63 5.32
C GLU A 44 -10.01 3.70 4.78
N ALA A 45 -9.56 2.67 4.06
CA ALA A 45 -8.22 2.63 3.48
C ALA A 45 -8.08 3.53 2.24
N TYR A 46 -9.19 4.01 1.67
CA TYR A 46 -9.18 4.84 0.48
C TYR A 46 -9.30 6.33 0.83
N HIS A 47 -8.82 7.18 -0.06
CA HIS A 47 -8.97 8.62 -0.02
C HIS A 47 -9.31 9.14 -1.41
N TRP A 48 -9.92 10.32 -1.44
CA TRP A 48 -10.29 11.01 -2.66
C TRP A 48 -9.10 11.75 -3.24
N ILE A 49 -8.77 11.49 -4.52
CA ILE A 49 -7.80 12.28 -5.29
C ILE A 49 -8.52 13.44 -5.98
N SER A 50 -9.72 13.18 -6.50
CA SER A 50 -10.57 14.14 -7.19
C SER A 50 -12.04 13.87 -6.86
N ALA A 51 -12.97 14.67 -7.39
CA ALA A 51 -14.40 14.48 -7.15
C ALA A 51 -14.96 13.14 -7.72
N SER A 52 -14.23 12.49 -8.63
CA SER A 52 -14.65 11.24 -9.29
C SER A 52 -13.68 10.08 -9.10
N GLU A 53 -12.49 10.32 -8.57
CA GLU A 53 -11.44 9.30 -8.45
C GLU A 53 -10.92 9.20 -7.03
N PHE A 54 -10.80 7.97 -6.55
CA PHE A 54 -10.28 7.62 -5.24
C PHE A 54 -9.16 6.59 -5.38
N ALA A 55 -8.21 6.61 -4.47
CA ALA A 55 -7.09 5.68 -4.41
C ALA A 55 -6.77 5.27 -2.98
N LEU A 56 -5.99 4.21 -2.85
CA LEU A 56 -5.58 3.66 -1.56
C LEU A 56 -4.62 4.65 -0.88
N LYS A 57 -4.80 4.89 0.42
CA LYS A 57 -3.94 5.77 1.22
C LYS A 57 -2.51 5.21 1.22
N PRO A 58 -1.49 6.04 0.99
CA PRO A 58 -0.12 5.58 1.10
C PRO A 58 0.15 5.09 2.53
N PRO A 59 0.99 4.05 2.71
CA PRO A 59 1.34 3.59 4.04
C PRO A 59 1.98 4.74 4.84
N PRO A 60 1.65 4.87 6.14
CA PRO A 60 2.23 5.90 6.97
C PRO A 60 3.75 5.72 7.01
N LYS A 61 4.50 6.82 6.85
CA LYS A 61 5.94 6.78 7.07
C LYS A 61 6.20 6.47 8.55
N PRO A 62 7.02 5.46 8.88
CA PRO A 62 7.37 5.19 10.27
C PRO A 62 8.06 6.43 10.85
N LYS A 63 7.60 6.86 12.03
CA LYS A 63 8.21 8.00 12.75
C LYS A 63 9.59 7.63 13.31
N THR A 64 9.79 6.35 13.60
CA THR A 64 11.04 5.83 14.11
C THR A 64 11.98 5.60 12.94
N GLN A 65 12.99 6.45 12.82
CA GLN A 65 14.14 6.22 11.96
C GLN A 65 15.22 5.59 12.83
N PHE A 66 15.68 4.41 12.43
CA PHE A 66 16.85 3.80 13.06
C PHE A 66 18.08 4.27 12.31
N SER A 67 19.15 4.57 13.04
CA SER A 67 20.43 4.81 12.40
C SER A 67 20.90 3.54 11.72
N VAL A 68 21.40 3.68 10.49
CA VAL A 68 22.00 2.60 9.72
C VAL A 68 23.50 2.88 9.65
N LEU A 69 24.30 1.82 9.62
CA LEU A 69 25.73 1.92 9.46
C LEU A 69 26.05 2.30 8.01
N VAL A 70 26.51 3.53 7.80
CA VAL A 70 26.79 4.11 6.48
C VAL A 70 28.24 4.60 6.45
N LYS A 71 28.89 4.48 5.30
CA LYS A 71 30.23 5.04 5.08
C LYS A 71 30.16 6.56 5.07
N ALA A 72 30.93 7.20 5.93
CA ALA A 72 30.99 8.65 6.06
C ALA A 72 32.44 9.13 5.92
N ASP A 73 32.59 10.42 5.62
CA ASP A 73 33.91 11.05 5.47
C ASP A 73 34.76 10.92 6.74
N LYS A 74 34.14 10.75 7.91
CA LYS A 74 34.80 10.42 9.16
C LYS A 74 33.97 9.40 9.92
N GLY A 75 34.52 8.21 10.13
CA GLY A 75 33.80 7.12 10.80
C GLY A 75 34.73 6.16 11.52
N TYR A 76 34.17 5.12 12.13
CA TYR A 76 34.91 4.10 12.83
C TYR A 76 35.44 3.04 11.85
N SER A 77 36.65 2.54 12.11
CA SER A 77 37.13 1.30 11.53
C SER A 77 36.83 0.15 12.49
N PHE A 78 36.13 -0.86 12.00
CA PHE A 78 35.83 -2.09 12.74
C PHE A 78 36.94 -3.12 12.54
N GLU A 79 37.35 -3.78 13.62
CA GLU A 79 38.29 -4.89 13.54
C GLU A 79 37.55 -6.14 13.06
N GLU A 80 38.06 -6.79 12.00
CA GLU A 80 37.42 -7.96 11.37
C GLU A 80 35.97 -7.73 10.89
N ASP A 81 35.63 -6.49 10.50
CA ASP A 81 34.27 -6.07 10.13
C ASP A 81 33.22 -6.31 11.26
N ASP A 82 33.66 -6.46 12.52
CA ASP A 82 32.75 -6.55 13.66
C ASP A 82 32.37 -5.16 14.20
N ILE A 83 31.10 -4.84 14.00
CA ILE A 83 30.43 -3.60 14.44
C ILE A 83 30.61 -3.33 15.95
N HIS A 84 30.85 -4.36 16.77
CA HIS A 84 31.01 -4.23 18.22
C HIS A 84 32.42 -3.82 18.66
N TRP A 85 33.41 -3.82 17.76
CA TRP A 85 34.82 -3.53 18.07
C TRP A 85 35.37 -2.34 17.26
N PRO A 86 34.95 -1.11 17.57
CA PRO A 86 35.51 0.10 16.95
C PRO A 86 36.94 0.35 17.44
N ASN A 87 37.91 0.25 16.52
CA ASN A 87 39.32 0.34 16.88
C ASN A 87 39.85 1.78 16.74
N LYS A 88 39.56 2.47 15.62
CA LYS A 88 40.05 3.83 15.32
C LYS A 88 39.03 4.66 14.55
N ILE A 89 39.18 5.99 14.59
CA ILE A 89 38.42 6.92 13.76
C ILE A 89 39.28 7.23 12.53
N ILE A 90 38.79 6.90 11.34
CA ILE A 90 39.47 7.10 10.06
C ILE A 90 38.64 7.99 9.14
N GLU A 91 39.31 8.68 8.21
CA GLU A 91 38.63 9.36 7.11
C GLU A 91 38.12 8.29 6.11
N GLY A 92 36.80 8.27 5.86
CA GLY A 92 36.13 7.24 5.06
C GLY A 92 35.62 6.01 5.84
N GLY A 93 35.56 6.08 7.17
CA GLY A 93 35.06 4.99 8.02
C GLY A 93 33.53 4.88 8.04
N GLU A 94 33.01 3.95 8.85
CA GLU A 94 31.57 3.70 8.97
C GLU A 94 31.00 4.37 10.23
N THR A 95 29.84 5.02 10.10
CA THR A 95 29.15 5.66 11.22
C THR A 95 27.65 5.46 11.13
N TRP A 96 27.00 5.53 12.28
CA TRP A 96 25.56 5.37 12.40
C TRP A 96 24.87 6.68 12.03
N LEU A 97 24.27 6.74 10.84
CA LEU A 97 23.53 7.90 10.35
C LEU A 97 22.06 7.54 10.13
N THR A 98 21.19 8.52 10.34
CA THR A 98 19.80 8.44 9.88
C THR A 98 19.72 8.90 8.42
N GLU A 99 18.74 8.41 7.64
CA GLU A 99 18.57 8.82 6.22
C GLU A 99 18.33 10.34 6.04
N SER A 100 18.11 11.07 7.13
CA SER A 100 17.88 12.52 7.15
C SER A 100 19.10 13.37 7.51
N GLU A 101 20.22 12.77 7.91
CA GLU A 101 21.44 13.46 8.34
C GLU A 101 22.55 13.47 7.28
#